data_AF-A0A3L6QP47-F1
#
_entry.id   AF-A0A3L6QP47-F1
#
_cell.length_a   1.000
_cell.length_b   1.000
_cell.length_c   1.000
_cell.angle_alpha   90.00
_cell.angle_beta   90.00
_cell.angle_gamma   90.00
#
_symmetry.space_group_name_H-M   'P 1'
#
loop_
_entity.id
_entity.type
_entity.pdbx_description
1 polymer ?
#
loop_
_entity_poly.entity_id
_entity_poly.type
_entity_poly.pdbx_seq_one_letter_code
_entity_poly.pdbx_strand_id
1 'polypeptide(L)' 'MRMLEGLLPELSPEDVADAARPHLTLDKYSVESFDSGKMIPEEKLTCDLSALMTTLKV' A
#
# COMPACT_ATOMS: atom_id res chain seq x y z
N MET A 1 -3.30 5.60 -7.48
CA MET A 1 -2.04 5.01 -6.97
C MET A 1 -1.07 4.86 -8.14
N ARG A 2 -0.32 5.91 -8.47
CA ARG A 2 0.41 6.00 -9.76
C ARG A 2 1.37 4.84 -10.05
N MET A 3 1.98 4.25 -9.02
CA MET A 3 2.85 3.08 -9.20
C MET A 3 2.08 1.81 -9.61
N LEU A 4 0.90 1.57 -9.02
CA LEU A 4 0.07 0.41 -9.34
C LEU A 4 -0.59 0.55 -10.70
N GLU A 5 -0.99 1.76 -11.08
CA GLU A 5 -1.51 2.07 -12.42
C GLU A 5 -0.49 1.70 -13.52
N GLY A 6 0.81 1.87 -13.26
CA GLY A 6 1.86 1.45 -14.20
C GLY A 6 2.11 -0.06 -14.23
N LEU A 7 1.73 -0.79 -13.19
CA LEU A 7 1.86 -2.26 -13.11
C LEU A 7 0.64 -2.99 -13.66
N LEU A 8 -0.52 -2.33 -13.66
CA LEU A 8 -1.81 -2.87 -14.08
C LEU A 8 -2.43 -2.00 -15.19
N PRO A 9 -1.79 -1.91 -16.37
CA PRO A 9 -2.23 -1.01 -17.43
C PRO A 9 -3.60 -1.39 -18.03
N GLU A 10 -4.04 -2.63 -17.82
CA GLU A 10 -5.33 -3.15 -18.29
C GLU A 10 -6.52 -2.68 -17.43
N LEU A 11 -6.26 -2.11 -16.25
CA LEU A 11 -7.30 -1.65 -15.33
C LEU A 11 -7.42 -0.12 -15.38
N SER A 12 -8.65 0.36 -15.24
CA SER A 12 -8.89 1.79 -15.03
C SER A 12 -8.37 2.22 -13.65
N PRO A 13 -8.03 3.50 -13.42
CA PRO A 13 -7.50 3.96 -12.13
C PRO A 13 -8.42 3.68 -10.93
N GLU A 14 -9.73 3.70 -11.15
CA GLU A 14 -10.75 3.34 -10.16
C GLU A 14 -10.72 1.83 -9.85
N ASP A 15 -10.66 0.99 -10.89
CA ASP A 15 -10.56 -0.46 -10.73
C ASP A 15 -9.23 -0.89 -10.09
N VAL A 16 -8.13 -0.17 -10.34
CA VAL A 16 -6.84 -0.42 -9.68
C VAL A 16 -6.95 -0.25 -8.17
N ALA A 17 -7.68 0.77 -7.70
CA ALA A 17 -7.87 1.00 -6.28
C ALA A 17 -8.69 -0.12 -5.64
N ASP A 18 -9.78 -0.53 -6.30
CA ASP A 18 -10.65 -1.60 -5.82
C ASP A 18 -9.96 -2.97 -5.84
N ALA A 19 -9.17 -3.27 -6.87
CA ALA A 19 -8.38 -4.49 -6.97
C ALA A 19 -7.26 -4.54 -5.94
N ALA A 20 -6.58 -3.43 -5.68
CA ALA A 20 -5.48 -3.38 -4.72
C ALA A 20 -5.95 -3.44 -3.26
N ARG A 21 -7.14 -2.88 -2.96
CA ARG A 21 -7.64 -2.68 -1.59
C ARG A 21 -7.57 -3.91 -0.68
N PRO A 22 -7.93 -5.14 -1.12
CA PRO A 22 -7.85 -6.34 -0.28
C PRO A 22 -6.41 -6.74 0.08
N HIS A 23 -5.42 -6.26 -0.68
CA HIS A 23 -4.00 -6.58 -0.52
C HIS A 23 -3.21 -5.44 0.12
N LEU A 24 -3.89 -4.37 0.55
CA LEU A 24 -3.29 -3.27 1.28
C LEU A 24 -3.29 -3.53 2.79
N THR A 25 -2.16 -3.25 3.42
CA THR A 25 -1.99 -3.32 4.87
C THR A 25 -1.51 -1.98 5.39
N LEU A 26 -2.19 -1.45 6.41
CA LEU A 26 -1.82 -0.21 7.09
C LEU A 26 -1.34 -0.55 8.50
N ASP A 27 -0.02 -0.59 8.66
CA ASP A 27 0.60 -0.81 9.96
C ASP A 27 0.74 0.52 10.70
N LYS A 28 0.35 0.53 11.97
CA LYS A 28 0.50 1.70 12.85
C LYS A 28 1.51 1.38 13.92
N TYR A 29 2.53 2.23 14.05
CA TYR A 29 3.59 2.06 15.05
C TYR A 29 4.00 3.43 15.58
N SER A 30 4.88 3.43 16.58
CA SER A 30 5.45 4.65 17.11
C SER A 30 6.96 4.58 17.05
N VAL A 31 7.58 5.68 16.65
CA VAL A 31 9.03 5.84 16.59
C VAL A 31 9.45 6.94 17.55
N GLU A 32 10.59 6.73 18.20
CA GLU A 32 11.18 7.75 19.04
C GLU A 32 11.78 8.86 18.17
N SER A 33 11.33 10.09 18.38
CA SER A 33 11.90 11.29 17.79
C SER A 33 13.33 11.46 18.24
N PHE A 34 14.26 11.49 17.27
CA PHE A 34 15.69 11.68 17.54
C PHE A 34 15.98 12.97 18.33
N ASP A 35 15.24 14.05 18.04
CA ASP A 35 15.49 15.37 18.64
C ASP A 35 14.84 15.55 20.02
N SER A 36 13.78 14.80 20.32
CA SER A 36 12.94 15.08 21.50
C SER A 36 12.70 13.89 22.43
N GLY A 37 13.10 12.68 22.06
CA GLY A 37 12.83 11.44 22.80
C GLY A 37 11.32 11.11 22.90
N LYS A 38 10.47 11.84 22.18
CA LYS A 38 9.01 11.62 22.18
C LYS A 38 8.64 10.53 21.19
N MET A 39 7.72 9.67 21.58
CA MET A 39 7.12 8.70 20.68
C MET A 39 6.17 9.42 19.70
N ILE A 40 6.49 9.39 18.41
CA ILE A 40 5.68 9.94 17.32
C ILE A 40 4.94 8.79 16.65
N PRO A 41 3.61 8.88 16.45
CA PRO A 41 2.88 7.88 15.70
C PRO A 41 3.24 7.96 14.21
N GLU A 42 3.53 6.81 13.62
CA GLU A 42 3.76 6.63 12.20
C GLU A 42 2.85 5.54 11.63
N GLU A 43 2.60 5.65 10.33
CA GLU A 43 1.80 4.68 9.60
C GLU A 43 2.58 4.22 8.36
N LYS A 44 2.62 2.91 8.12
CA LYS A 44 3.22 2.31 6.93
C LYS A 44 2.14 1.60 6.13
N LEU A 45 1.83 2.16 4.96
CA LEU A 45 0.97 1.52 3.98
C LEU A 45 1.82 0.58 3.10
N THR A 46 1.42 -0.68 3.01
CA THR A 46 2.04 -1.71 2.18
C THR A 46 1.02 -2.34 1.25
N CYS A 47 1.49 -2.96 0.16
CA CYS A 47 0.67 -3.68 -0.81
C CYS A 47 1.36 -5.01 -1.15
N ASP A 48 0.69 -6.14 -0.97
CA ASP A 48 1.19 -7.44 -1.44
C ASP A 48 0.98 -7.57 -2.96
N LEU A 49 2.00 -7.19 -3.71
CA LEU A 49 1.99 -7.27 -5.17
C LEU A 49 1.88 -8.70 -5.67
N SER A 50 2.47 -9.68 -4.98
CA SER A 50 2.43 -11.08 -5.42
C SER A 50 1.01 -11.64 -5.30
N ALA A 51 0.32 -11.36 -4.19
CA ALA A 51 -1.07 -11.73 -4.01
C ALA A 51 -2.00 -10.99 -4.99
N LEU A 52 -1.75 -9.70 -5.22
CA LEU A 52 -2.51 -8.88 -6.17
C LEU A 52 -2.42 -9.43 -7.60
N MET A 53 -1.20 -9.67 -8.11
CA MET A 53 -0.98 -10.17 -9.46
C MET A 53 -1.58 -11.58 -9.65
N THR A 54 -1.48 -12.44 -8.62
CA THR A 54 -2.10 -13.78 -8.65
C THR A 54 -3.63 -13.69 -8.73
N THR A 55 -4.23 -12.75 -8.00
CA THR A 55 -5.69 -12.56 -7.95
C THR A 55 -6.24 -12.04 -9.28
N LEU A 56 -5.48 -11.14 -9.93
CA LEU A 56 -5.86 -10.54 -11.20
C LEU A 56 -5.66 -11.48 -12.40
N LYS A 57 -5.03 -12.65 -12.22
CA LYS A 57 -4.71 -13.61 -13.30
C LYS A 57 -4.04 -12.93 -14.51
N VAL A 58 -3.20 -11.93 -14.24
CA VAL A 58 -2.35 -11.27 -15.25
C VAL A 58 -1.16 -12.18 -15.57
#